data_AF-A0A3C0G0H5-F1
#
_entry.id   AF-A0A3C0G0H5-F1
#
_cell.length_a   1.000
_cell.length_b   1.000
_cell.length_c   1.000
_cell.angle_alpha   90.00
_cell.angle_beta   90.00
_cell.angle_gamma   90.00
#
_symmetry.space_group_name_H-M   'P 1'
#
loop_
_entity.id
_entity.type
_entity.pdbx_description
1 polymer ?
#
loop_
_entity_poly.entity_id
_entity_poly.type
_entity_poly.pdbx_seq_one_letter_code
_entity_poly.pdbx_strand_id
1 'polypeptide(L)'
;DLISEGEIEGLVHGAHSIYLNGSPILDGTRKITYAPKSSSDVNYTASSGTVIDQTSSNVFTSLSADQGTRFVRIHGGLVAGNANTVANVALVSGSSSGGITFAANNIGSTANNAVGMKPKIRIAGAGLDGGEHIADVIRYHANNSVEISPPPKTTVNNAATSVDLVSRIGTIDAANSKIVLATTGLGIDKTGTVLDISTPIVGATSAPIYNFENFSYAFRTGHRHQEFVKSPSGVGSGAVGVQINADLPETTLSALGGSGTDTRHTAGDLDDFNRETLAAASGQGQIIGASSVVPGQAGEVDQIKVTILHPNGLYSNDTEDGDSHDSHVEFKIDFQYKRGDDTFTETVIGPADTFSVSRKKDTRPDTIHNGVVVRKTSSAFNTTFSFDTERFQPFDDWTVKVFRVTPVAFEYRNRNHYNNTTVGSIEAIIEDKLNYPYSAFAAVLLDSNDFNSIPKRSYEVRGIKCKVPTNYFPRDEINTDGNRISEA
;
A
#
# COMPACT_ATOMS: atom_id res chain seq x y z
N ASP A 1 16.72 -12.22 4.22
CA ASP A 1 17.56 -13.35 3.76
C ASP A 1 17.81 -13.20 2.26
N LEU A 2 19.07 -13.20 1.84
CA LEU A 2 19.45 -13.34 0.43
C LEU A 2 19.37 -14.81 0.07
N ILE A 3 18.54 -15.14 -0.93
CA ILE A 3 18.23 -16.51 -1.34
C ILE A 3 19.06 -16.92 -2.54
N SER A 4 19.27 -16.01 -3.49
CA SER A 4 20.05 -16.25 -4.69
C SER A 4 20.62 -14.96 -5.26
N GLU A 5 21.84 -15.04 -5.79
CA GLU A 5 22.46 -14.06 -6.68
C GLU A 5 22.22 -14.51 -8.12
N GLY A 6 20.98 -14.40 -8.56
CA GLY A 6 20.48 -14.86 -9.85
C GLY A 6 18.96 -14.80 -9.92
N GLU A 7 18.41 -14.74 -11.15
CA GLU A 7 16.97 -14.91 -11.31
C GLU A 7 16.57 -16.30 -10.82
N ILE A 8 15.42 -16.40 -10.17
CA ILE A 8 14.81 -17.67 -9.77
C ILE A 8 13.31 -17.55 -10.03
N GLU A 9 12.65 -18.66 -10.34
CA GLU A 9 11.21 -18.67 -10.53
C GLU A 9 10.46 -18.40 -9.21
N GLY A 10 11.08 -18.73 -8.07
CA GLY A 10 10.58 -18.37 -6.74
C GLY A 10 10.30 -19.58 -5.87
N LEU A 11 9.46 -19.42 -4.85
CA LEU A 11 9.08 -20.51 -3.94
C LEU A 11 8.27 -21.57 -4.68
N VAL A 12 8.60 -22.86 -4.50
CA VAL A 12 7.92 -23.94 -5.24
C VAL A 12 6.42 -23.98 -4.92
N HIS A 13 6.04 -23.73 -3.67
CA HIS A 13 4.65 -23.81 -3.19
C HIS A 13 4.28 -22.68 -2.22
N GLY A 14 4.76 -21.46 -2.50
CA GLY A 14 4.51 -20.30 -1.66
C GLY A 14 4.97 -20.53 -0.21
N ALA A 15 4.13 -20.18 0.76
CA ALA A 15 4.45 -20.26 2.19
C ALA A 15 4.86 -21.68 2.67
N HIS A 16 4.33 -22.74 2.04
CA HIS A 16 4.72 -24.12 2.39
C HIS A 16 6.21 -24.39 2.13
N SER A 17 6.80 -23.69 1.17
CA SER A 17 8.21 -23.82 0.83
C SER A 17 9.13 -23.02 1.76
N ILE A 18 8.61 -22.42 2.82
CA ILE A 18 9.38 -21.76 3.88
C ILE A 18 9.39 -22.69 5.10
N TYR A 19 10.58 -22.95 5.63
CA TYR A 19 10.78 -23.86 6.76
C TYR A 19 11.49 -23.14 7.91
N LEU A 20 10.97 -23.31 9.12
CA LEU A 20 11.59 -22.88 10.37
C LEU A 20 12.01 -24.10 11.17
N ASN A 21 13.31 -24.24 11.45
CA ASN A 21 13.92 -25.42 12.06
C ASN A 21 13.55 -26.74 11.36
N GLY A 22 13.32 -26.69 10.04
CA GLY A 22 12.93 -27.84 9.21
C GLY A 22 11.42 -28.11 9.15
N SER A 23 10.60 -27.43 9.95
CA SER A 23 9.14 -27.52 9.90
C SER A 23 8.57 -26.53 8.88
N PRO A 24 7.68 -26.95 7.96
CA PRO A 24 7.07 -26.04 7.01
C PRO A 24 6.14 -25.05 7.74
N ILE A 25 6.11 -23.80 7.27
CA ILE A 25 5.22 -22.76 7.81
C ILE A 25 3.76 -23.09 7.57
N LEU A 26 3.45 -23.69 6.42
CA LEU A 26 2.10 -24.02 6.01
C LEU A 26 1.98 -25.55 5.91
N ASP A 27 0.87 -26.09 6.41
CA ASP A 27 0.60 -27.53 6.29
C ASP A 27 0.50 -28.01 4.84
N GLY A 28 0.86 -29.27 4.60
CA GLY A 28 0.83 -29.92 3.29
C GLY A 28 -0.54 -29.91 2.62
N THR A 29 -1.63 -29.95 3.39
CA THR A 29 -3.00 -29.87 2.87
C THR A 29 -3.33 -28.49 2.32
N ARG A 30 -2.70 -27.44 2.88
CA ARG A 30 -2.94 -26.03 2.51
C ARG A 30 -1.99 -25.51 1.43
N LYS A 31 -0.91 -26.26 1.16
CA LYS A 31 0.07 -26.03 0.11
C LYS A 31 -0.54 -25.62 -1.24
N ILE A 32 -1.61 -26.29 -1.67
CA ILE A 32 -2.26 -26.09 -2.98
C ILE A 32 -3.38 -25.05 -2.90
N THR A 33 -4.04 -24.92 -1.75
CA THR A 33 -5.21 -24.06 -1.58
C THR A 33 -4.83 -22.63 -1.26
N TYR A 34 -3.71 -22.37 -0.58
CA TYR A 34 -3.27 -21.02 -0.18
C TYR A 34 -2.10 -20.49 -1.02
N ALA A 35 -1.82 -21.11 -2.18
CA ALA A 35 -0.91 -20.59 -3.19
C ALA A 35 -1.69 -19.76 -4.24
N PRO A 36 -1.06 -18.75 -4.88
CA PRO A 36 -1.61 -18.18 -6.09
C PRO A 36 -1.68 -19.27 -7.18
N LYS A 37 -2.68 -19.18 -8.05
CA LYS A 37 -2.87 -20.13 -9.15
C LYS A 37 -3.02 -19.39 -10.47
N SER A 38 -2.67 -20.04 -11.57
CA SER A 38 -2.91 -19.51 -12.91
C SER A 38 -3.40 -20.60 -13.86
N SER A 39 -4.25 -20.23 -14.81
CA SER A 39 -4.58 -21.05 -15.99
C SER A 39 -4.16 -20.31 -17.24
N SER A 40 -3.60 -21.05 -18.21
CA SER A 40 -3.22 -20.53 -19.52
C SER A 40 -4.38 -20.41 -20.51
N ASP A 41 -5.51 -21.07 -20.24
CA ASP A 41 -6.64 -21.18 -21.17
C ASP A 41 -7.98 -21.14 -20.43
N VAL A 42 -8.58 -19.94 -20.37
CA VAL A 42 -9.93 -19.74 -19.85
C VAL A 42 -10.83 -19.01 -20.84
N ASN A 43 -12.12 -19.35 -20.76
CA ASN A 43 -13.19 -18.62 -21.40
C ASN A 43 -13.91 -17.75 -20.37
N TYR A 44 -13.97 -16.45 -20.61
CA TYR A 44 -14.68 -15.47 -19.80
C TYR A 44 -15.89 -14.89 -20.56
N THR A 45 -17.04 -14.89 -19.89
CA THR A 45 -18.28 -14.26 -20.38
C THR A 45 -18.66 -13.10 -19.47
N ALA A 46 -18.58 -11.88 -19.99
CA ALA A 46 -18.79 -10.63 -19.28
C ALA A 46 -20.21 -10.50 -18.72
N SER A 47 -21.23 -10.80 -19.53
CA SER A 47 -22.64 -10.64 -19.16
C SER A 47 -23.03 -11.45 -17.92
N SER A 48 -22.54 -12.68 -17.81
CA SER A 48 -22.79 -13.56 -16.67
C SER A 48 -21.70 -13.54 -15.61
N GLY A 49 -20.56 -12.91 -15.90
CA GLY A 49 -19.37 -12.96 -15.04
C GLY A 49 -18.78 -14.37 -14.92
N THR A 50 -19.06 -15.27 -15.86
CA THR A 50 -18.63 -16.67 -15.78
C THR A 50 -17.22 -16.82 -16.33
N VAL A 51 -16.36 -17.54 -15.60
CA VAL A 51 -15.06 -18.01 -16.12
C VAL A 51 -15.06 -19.53 -16.10
N ILE A 52 -14.70 -20.15 -17.22
CA ILE A 52 -14.57 -21.60 -17.36
C ILE A 52 -13.13 -21.90 -17.79
N ASP A 53 -12.43 -22.67 -16.97
CA ASP A 53 -11.11 -23.17 -17.31
C ASP A 53 -11.23 -24.30 -18.34
N GLN A 54 -10.50 -24.17 -19.45
CA GLN A 54 -10.50 -25.13 -20.55
C GLN A 54 -9.34 -26.12 -20.44
N THR A 55 -8.42 -25.91 -19.50
CA THR A 55 -7.31 -26.83 -19.27
C THR A 55 -7.80 -28.16 -18.66
N SER A 56 -7.06 -29.23 -18.91
CA SER A 56 -7.37 -30.57 -18.36
C SER A 56 -7.14 -30.68 -16.85
N SER A 57 -6.32 -29.80 -16.27
CA SER A 57 -5.96 -29.82 -14.85
C SER A 57 -6.94 -29.07 -13.95
N ASN A 58 -7.79 -28.21 -14.51
CA ASN A 58 -8.76 -27.37 -13.80
C ASN A 58 -8.15 -26.63 -12.60
N VAL A 59 -7.77 -25.38 -12.82
CA VAL A 59 -7.18 -24.46 -11.84
C VAL A 59 -8.01 -24.31 -10.58
N PHE A 60 -9.33 -24.49 -10.66
CA PHE A 60 -10.26 -24.36 -9.53
C PHE A 60 -10.32 -25.60 -8.65
N THR A 61 -9.65 -26.70 -9.02
CA THR A 61 -9.56 -27.91 -8.20
C THR A 61 -9.05 -27.57 -6.80
N SER A 62 -9.70 -28.15 -5.79
CA SER A 62 -9.45 -27.92 -4.35
C SER A 62 -9.75 -26.51 -3.83
N LEU A 63 -10.26 -25.59 -4.65
CA LEU A 63 -10.71 -24.29 -4.17
C LEU A 63 -12.16 -24.37 -3.64
N SER A 64 -12.42 -23.67 -2.53
CA SER A 64 -13.76 -23.50 -1.95
C SER A 64 -13.95 -22.05 -1.49
N ALA A 65 -15.19 -21.58 -1.49
CA ALA A 65 -15.57 -20.27 -0.95
C ALA A 65 -15.30 -20.16 0.57
N ASP A 66 -15.28 -21.28 1.29
CA ASP A 66 -15.04 -21.31 2.74
C ASP A 66 -13.59 -20.97 3.13
N GLN A 67 -12.67 -21.02 2.17
CA GLN A 67 -11.24 -20.74 2.39
C GLN A 67 -10.93 -19.24 2.49
N GLY A 68 -11.94 -18.38 2.29
CA GLY A 68 -11.80 -16.93 2.30
C GLY A 68 -12.05 -16.30 0.94
N THR A 69 -11.89 -14.98 0.89
CA THR A 69 -12.18 -14.19 -0.31
C THR A 69 -11.02 -14.23 -1.30
N ARG A 70 -11.30 -14.47 -2.58
CA ARG A 70 -10.29 -14.45 -3.65
C ARG A 70 -10.61 -13.42 -4.72
N PHE A 71 -9.57 -12.98 -5.40
CA PHE A 71 -9.65 -12.17 -6.60
C PHE A 71 -9.09 -12.95 -7.78
N VAL A 72 -9.50 -12.56 -8.97
CA VAL A 72 -8.93 -13.03 -10.23
C VAL A 72 -8.53 -11.87 -11.12
N ARG A 73 -7.52 -12.10 -11.95
CA ARG A 73 -7.12 -11.23 -13.04
C ARG A 73 -7.28 -11.98 -14.36
N ILE A 74 -8.19 -11.51 -15.19
CA ILE A 74 -8.46 -12.04 -16.53
C ILE A 74 -7.73 -11.17 -17.53
N HIS A 75 -6.80 -11.76 -18.29
CA HIS A 75 -5.92 -10.98 -19.16
C HIS A 75 -6.70 -10.32 -20.31
N GLY A 76 -6.55 -9.01 -20.44
CA GLY A 76 -7.30 -8.19 -21.40
C GLY A 76 -8.84 -8.20 -21.24
N GLY A 77 -9.37 -8.74 -20.15
CA GLY A 77 -10.81 -8.94 -19.95
C GLY A 77 -11.61 -7.68 -19.60
N LEU A 78 -10.95 -6.54 -19.33
CA LEU A 78 -11.64 -5.30 -18.97
C LEU A 78 -12.02 -4.48 -20.21
N VAL A 79 -11.03 -4.17 -21.03
CA VAL A 79 -11.21 -3.38 -22.25
C VAL A 79 -10.08 -3.69 -23.23
N ALA A 80 -10.37 -3.62 -24.51
CA ALA A 80 -9.39 -3.79 -25.57
C ALA A 80 -9.66 -2.79 -26.71
N GLY A 81 -8.60 -2.48 -27.47
CA GLY A 81 -8.65 -1.61 -28.63
C GLY A 81 -7.23 -1.34 -29.12
N ASN A 82 -7.03 -0.22 -29.80
CA ASN A 82 -5.73 0.19 -30.31
C ASN A 82 -5.21 1.41 -29.54
N ALA A 83 -3.91 1.46 -29.28
CA ALA A 83 -3.25 2.58 -28.61
C ALA A 83 -1.94 2.97 -29.31
N ASN A 84 -1.44 4.17 -29.00
CA ASN A 84 -0.17 4.68 -29.45
C ASN A 84 0.76 4.86 -28.25
N THR A 85 2.03 4.54 -28.44
CA THR A 85 3.09 4.72 -27.45
C THR A 85 4.28 5.45 -28.07
N VAL A 86 5.06 6.10 -27.22
CA VAL A 86 6.39 6.61 -27.59
C VAL A 86 7.42 5.94 -26.67
N ALA A 87 8.51 5.45 -27.26
CA ALA A 87 9.58 4.81 -26.51
C ALA A 87 10.07 5.71 -25.37
N ASN A 88 10.17 5.13 -24.17
CA ASN A 88 10.58 5.77 -22.91
C ASN A 88 9.68 6.91 -22.42
N VAL A 89 8.45 7.02 -22.94
CA VAL A 89 7.45 7.98 -22.46
C VAL A 89 6.31 7.22 -21.78
N ALA A 90 6.03 7.55 -20.52
CA ALA A 90 5.02 6.86 -19.72
C ALA A 90 3.56 7.06 -20.21
N LEU A 91 3.33 8.00 -21.12
CA LEU A 91 2.00 8.31 -21.65
C LEU A 91 1.62 7.36 -22.78
N VAL A 92 0.46 6.73 -22.65
CA VAL A 92 -0.19 5.91 -23.68
C VAL A 92 -1.52 6.56 -24.04
N SER A 93 -1.76 6.77 -25.34
CA SER A 93 -2.98 7.41 -25.85
C SER A 93 -3.80 6.44 -26.69
N GLY A 94 -5.13 6.52 -26.59
CA GLY A 94 -6.00 5.75 -27.48
C GLY A 94 -5.79 6.14 -28.95
N SER A 95 -5.82 5.16 -29.85
CA SER A 95 -5.74 5.39 -31.29
C SER A 95 -7.00 6.07 -31.83
N SER A 96 -6.88 6.89 -32.88
CA SER A 96 -8.03 7.45 -33.59
C SER A 96 -8.80 6.42 -34.43
N SER A 97 -8.22 5.23 -34.65
CA SER A 97 -8.83 4.12 -35.38
C SER A 97 -8.89 2.89 -34.48
N GLY A 98 -10.08 2.41 -34.13
CA GLY A 98 -10.23 1.27 -33.22
C GLY A 98 -9.72 1.54 -31.80
N GLY A 99 -9.68 2.81 -31.40
CA GLY A 99 -9.09 3.26 -30.14
C GLY A 99 -9.61 2.53 -28.92
N ILE A 100 -8.69 2.15 -28.04
CA ILE A 100 -9.08 1.72 -26.70
C ILE A 100 -9.69 2.90 -25.95
N THR A 101 -10.78 2.65 -25.21
CA THR A 101 -11.42 3.65 -24.35
C THR A 101 -10.91 3.46 -22.93
N PHE A 102 -9.96 4.30 -22.54
CA PHE A 102 -9.48 4.34 -21.16
C PHE A 102 -10.51 5.00 -20.24
N ALA A 103 -10.54 4.53 -18.99
CA ALA A 103 -11.42 5.00 -17.93
C ALA A 103 -10.72 4.93 -16.56
N ALA A 104 -11.24 5.66 -15.59
CA ALA A 104 -10.68 5.73 -14.23
C ALA A 104 -10.56 4.35 -13.55
N ASN A 105 -11.47 3.41 -13.86
CA ASN A 105 -11.43 2.04 -13.33
C ASN A 105 -10.36 1.15 -13.99
N ASN A 106 -9.60 1.65 -14.96
CA ASN A 106 -8.38 0.99 -15.43
C ASN A 106 -7.24 1.09 -14.41
N ILE A 107 -7.32 2.05 -13.49
CA ILE A 107 -6.45 2.11 -12.31
C ILE A 107 -6.99 1.09 -11.28
N GLY A 108 -6.13 0.23 -10.75
CA GLY A 108 -6.53 -0.74 -9.73
C GLY A 108 -7.20 -0.08 -8.52
N SER A 109 -8.26 -0.70 -7.99
CA SER A 109 -8.96 -0.22 -6.79
C SER A 109 -8.13 -0.42 -5.51
N THR A 110 -8.50 0.25 -4.41
CA THR A 110 -7.89 0.01 -3.09
C THR A 110 -7.95 -1.46 -2.68
N ALA A 111 -9.04 -2.18 -3.02
CA ALA A 111 -9.18 -3.61 -2.76
C ALA A 111 -8.19 -4.45 -3.59
N ASN A 112 -7.96 -4.08 -4.85
CA ASN A 112 -6.98 -4.72 -5.74
C ASN A 112 -5.55 -4.56 -5.21
N ASN A 113 -5.25 -3.39 -4.63
CA ASN A 113 -3.95 -3.10 -4.02
C ASN A 113 -3.70 -3.92 -2.75
N ALA A 114 -4.73 -4.17 -1.95
CA ALA A 114 -4.62 -4.92 -0.69
C ALA A 114 -4.18 -6.38 -0.89
N VAL A 115 -4.46 -6.98 -2.06
CA VAL A 115 -4.03 -8.34 -2.43
C VAL A 115 -2.84 -8.36 -3.39
N GLY A 116 -2.25 -7.20 -3.69
CA GLY A 116 -1.16 -7.09 -4.67
C GLY A 116 -1.56 -7.44 -6.11
N MET A 117 -2.85 -7.59 -6.42
CA MET A 117 -3.33 -7.95 -7.75
C MET A 117 -3.94 -6.73 -8.44
N LYS A 118 -3.17 -6.07 -9.29
CA LYS A 118 -3.61 -4.90 -10.06
C LYS A 118 -3.91 -5.26 -11.52
N PRO A 119 -4.87 -4.55 -12.16
CA PRO A 119 -5.02 -4.58 -13.61
C PRO A 119 -3.70 -4.21 -14.28
N LYS A 120 -3.29 -4.97 -15.29
CA LYS A 120 -2.15 -4.62 -16.13
C LYS A 120 -2.64 -4.16 -17.49
N ILE A 121 -1.93 -3.21 -18.09
CA ILE A 121 -2.05 -2.88 -19.50
C ILE A 121 -1.08 -3.75 -20.30
N ARG A 122 -1.53 -4.22 -21.46
CA ARG A 122 -0.77 -5.03 -22.42
C ARG A 122 -0.77 -4.34 -23.77
N ILE A 123 0.40 -4.08 -24.33
CA ILE A 123 0.55 -3.34 -25.60
C ILE A 123 1.44 -4.15 -26.52
N ALA A 124 0.86 -4.69 -27.59
CA ALA A 124 1.59 -5.49 -28.57
C ALA A 124 2.66 -4.64 -29.28
N GLY A 125 3.88 -5.16 -29.42
CA GLY A 125 4.95 -4.49 -30.14
C GLY A 125 5.70 -3.40 -29.36
N ALA A 126 5.20 -2.96 -28.20
CA ALA A 126 5.78 -1.86 -27.43
C ALA A 126 6.92 -2.29 -26.48
N GLY A 127 7.15 -3.60 -26.34
CA GLY A 127 8.17 -4.18 -25.46
C GLY A 127 9.58 -4.13 -26.07
N LEU A 128 10.54 -4.72 -25.35
CA LEU A 128 11.90 -4.93 -25.88
C LEU A 128 11.83 -5.83 -27.13
N ASP A 129 12.66 -5.54 -28.12
CA ASP A 129 12.75 -6.27 -29.39
C ASP A 129 11.39 -6.44 -30.12
N GLY A 130 10.46 -5.50 -29.91
CA GLY A 130 9.12 -5.55 -30.50
C GLY A 130 8.19 -6.58 -29.86
N GLY A 131 8.49 -7.04 -28.65
CA GLY A 131 7.61 -7.89 -27.85
C GLY A 131 6.39 -7.15 -27.28
N GLU A 132 5.58 -7.84 -26.49
CA GLU A 132 4.49 -7.21 -25.73
C GLU A 132 5.05 -6.41 -24.55
N HIS A 133 4.53 -5.20 -24.34
CA HIS A 133 4.81 -4.40 -23.15
C HIS A 133 3.72 -4.62 -22.10
N ILE A 134 4.13 -4.91 -20.87
CA ILE A 134 3.23 -5.11 -19.73
C ILE A 134 3.58 -4.08 -18.65
N ALA A 135 2.59 -3.31 -18.21
CA ALA A 135 2.77 -2.26 -17.21
C ALA A 135 1.56 -2.09 -16.29
N ASP A 136 1.76 -1.40 -15.18
CA ASP A 136 0.68 -0.88 -14.34
C ASP A 136 0.17 0.46 -14.88
N VAL A 137 -1.14 0.69 -14.79
CA VAL A 137 -1.75 2.00 -15.02
C VAL A 137 -1.68 2.81 -13.74
N ILE A 138 -0.95 3.93 -13.77
CA ILE A 138 -0.74 4.80 -12.60
C ILE A 138 -1.78 5.92 -12.57
N ARG A 139 -2.12 6.48 -13.73
CA ARG A 139 -3.05 7.60 -13.84
C ARG A 139 -3.88 7.51 -15.11
N TYR A 140 -5.13 7.92 -14.99
CA TYR A 140 -6.05 8.12 -16.10
C TYR A 140 -6.22 9.62 -16.35
N HIS A 141 -6.22 9.99 -17.63
CA HIS A 141 -6.49 11.34 -18.09
C HIS A 141 -7.77 11.36 -18.92
N ALA A 142 -8.61 12.38 -18.71
CA ALA A 142 -9.91 12.50 -19.36
C ALA A 142 -9.84 12.62 -20.89
N ASN A 143 -8.67 12.91 -21.46
CA ASN A 143 -8.41 12.97 -22.90
C ASN A 143 -8.15 11.58 -23.54
N ASN A 144 -8.68 10.50 -22.94
CA ASN A 144 -8.49 9.12 -23.38
C ASN A 144 -7.00 8.70 -23.44
N SER A 145 -6.25 9.04 -22.38
CA SER A 145 -4.87 8.59 -22.21
C SER A 145 -4.61 8.14 -20.78
N VAL A 146 -3.54 7.37 -20.60
CA VAL A 146 -3.11 6.85 -19.31
C VAL A 146 -1.60 6.98 -19.15
N GLU A 147 -1.15 7.19 -17.92
CA GLU A 147 0.25 7.04 -17.54
C GLU A 147 0.49 5.62 -17.04
N ILE A 148 1.55 5.00 -17.52
CA ILE A 148 1.92 3.62 -17.19
C ILE A 148 3.35 3.54 -16.63
N SER A 149 3.60 2.55 -15.77
CA SER A 149 4.95 2.20 -15.34
C SER A 149 5.17 0.68 -15.36
N PRO A 150 6.30 0.19 -15.87
CA PRO A 150 7.38 0.98 -16.52
C PRO A 150 6.95 1.55 -17.88
N PRO A 151 7.63 2.62 -18.39
CA PRO A 151 7.34 3.16 -19.73
C PRO A 151 7.69 2.14 -20.84
N PRO A 152 7.00 2.19 -21.99
CA PRO A 152 7.22 1.30 -23.12
C PRO A 152 8.62 1.49 -23.72
N LYS A 153 9.18 0.43 -24.30
CA LYS A 153 10.55 0.45 -24.86
C LYS A 153 10.58 0.74 -26.34
N THR A 154 9.48 0.49 -27.03
CA THR A 154 9.33 0.71 -28.47
C THR A 154 8.16 1.64 -28.74
N THR A 155 8.35 2.58 -29.67
CA THR A 155 7.29 3.43 -30.20
C THR A 155 6.43 2.58 -31.14
N VAL A 156 5.15 2.45 -30.83
CA VAL A 156 4.19 1.78 -31.72
C VAL A 156 2.98 2.67 -31.95
N ASN A 157 2.47 2.62 -33.18
CA ASN A 157 1.25 3.32 -33.57
C ASN A 157 0.16 2.29 -33.85
N ASN A 158 -1.05 2.59 -33.41
CA ASN A 158 -2.24 1.76 -33.61
C ASN A 158 -2.06 0.31 -33.13
N ALA A 159 -1.28 0.10 -32.07
CA ALA A 159 -0.97 -1.23 -31.54
C ALA A 159 -2.15 -1.82 -30.78
N ALA A 160 -2.39 -3.12 -30.98
CA ALA A 160 -3.37 -3.86 -30.19
C ALA A 160 -3.02 -3.74 -28.70
N THR A 161 -3.98 -3.25 -27.93
CA THR A 161 -3.83 -2.90 -26.52
C THR A 161 -5.00 -3.43 -25.73
N SER A 162 -4.75 -3.95 -24.53
CA SER A 162 -5.81 -4.38 -23.63
C SER A 162 -5.47 -4.10 -22.18
N VAL A 163 -6.50 -4.03 -21.34
CA VAL A 163 -6.38 -3.91 -19.89
C VAL A 163 -7.06 -5.11 -19.25
N ASP A 164 -6.39 -5.69 -18.25
CA ASP A 164 -6.90 -6.85 -17.53
C ASP A 164 -8.11 -6.50 -16.66
N LEU A 165 -9.04 -7.45 -16.53
CA LEU A 165 -10.13 -7.34 -15.55
C LEU A 165 -9.68 -7.96 -14.23
N VAL A 166 -9.70 -7.17 -13.16
CA VAL A 166 -9.55 -7.68 -11.79
C VAL A 166 -10.89 -7.62 -11.08
N SER A 167 -11.35 -8.76 -10.57
CA SER A 167 -12.63 -8.85 -9.85
C SER A 167 -12.60 -9.92 -8.76
N ARG A 168 -13.49 -9.78 -7.78
CA ARG A 168 -13.68 -10.75 -6.70
C ARG A 168 -14.42 -11.98 -7.22
N ILE A 169 -14.00 -13.16 -6.80
CA ILE A 169 -14.76 -14.40 -7.02
C ILE A 169 -16.01 -14.39 -6.14
N GLY A 170 -17.18 -14.58 -6.74
CA GLY A 170 -18.45 -14.71 -6.04
C GLY A 170 -18.75 -16.16 -5.65
N THR A 171 -18.67 -17.07 -6.63
CA THR A 171 -18.90 -18.50 -6.41
C THR A 171 -17.84 -19.35 -7.10
N ILE A 172 -17.56 -20.52 -6.51
CA ILE A 172 -16.63 -21.51 -7.03
C ILE A 172 -17.39 -22.81 -7.24
N ASP A 173 -17.39 -23.30 -8.48
CA ASP A 173 -17.98 -24.55 -8.92
C ASP A 173 -16.85 -25.39 -9.55
N ALA A 174 -15.94 -25.84 -8.68
CA ALA A 174 -14.74 -26.56 -9.09
C ALA A 174 -15.06 -27.87 -9.82
N ALA A 175 -16.20 -28.50 -9.54
CA ALA A 175 -16.63 -29.72 -10.24
C ALA A 175 -16.88 -29.50 -11.73
N ASN A 176 -17.21 -28.27 -12.14
CA ASN A 176 -17.48 -27.89 -13.52
C ASN A 176 -16.41 -26.93 -14.08
N SER A 177 -15.21 -26.91 -13.49
CA SER A 177 -14.12 -26.00 -13.88
C SER A 177 -14.54 -24.54 -13.98
N LYS A 178 -15.45 -24.10 -13.10
CA LYS A 178 -16.15 -22.82 -13.25
C LYS A 178 -16.05 -21.96 -12.00
N ILE A 179 -15.91 -20.66 -12.20
CA ILE A 179 -16.21 -19.64 -11.19
C ILE A 179 -17.19 -18.61 -11.76
N VAL A 180 -17.86 -17.90 -10.86
CA VAL A 180 -18.66 -16.71 -11.22
C VAL A 180 -18.14 -15.53 -10.42
N LEU A 181 -17.87 -14.41 -11.09
CA LEU A 181 -17.46 -13.17 -10.45
C LEU A 181 -18.57 -12.62 -9.56
N ALA A 182 -18.20 -11.96 -8.46
CA ALA A 182 -19.16 -11.37 -7.52
C ALA A 182 -19.99 -10.24 -8.15
N THR A 183 -19.46 -9.62 -9.20
CA THR A 183 -20.15 -8.60 -9.99
C THR A 183 -20.12 -9.04 -11.45
N THR A 184 -21.30 -9.17 -12.05
CA THR A 184 -21.49 -9.56 -13.45
C THR A 184 -21.61 -8.32 -14.35
N GLY A 185 -21.50 -8.49 -15.66
CA GLY A 185 -21.56 -7.39 -16.64
C GLY A 185 -20.30 -6.52 -16.69
N LEU A 186 -19.16 -7.03 -16.22
CA LEU A 186 -17.90 -6.30 -16.23
C LEU A 186 -17.09 -6.62 -17.51
N GLY A 187 -16.53 -5.60 -18.12
CA GLY A 187 -15.56 -5.75 -19.20
C GLY A 187 -16.09 -6.41 -20.47
N ILE A 188 -15.27 -7.24 -21.10
CA ILE A 188 -15.52 -7.85 -22.42
C ILE A 188 -15.26 -9.36 -22.40
N ASP A 189 -15.96 -10.09 -23.27
CA ASP A 189 -15.77 -11.53 -23.42
C ASP A 189 -14.35 -11.85 -23.89
N LYS A 190 -13.80 -12.95 -23.38
CA LYS A 190 -12.50 -13.49 -23.78
C LYS A 190 -12.55 -15.00 -23.93
N THR A 191 -11.82 -15.50 -24.92
CA THR A 191 -11.62 -16.93 -25.14
C THR A 191 -10.13 -17.23 -25.21
N GLY A 192 -9.70 -18.38 -24.69
CA GLY A 192 -8.29 -18.76 -24.74
C GLY A 192 -7.35 -17.81 -24.00
N THR A 193 -7.82 -17.16 -22.92
CA THR A 193 -7.02 -16.16 -22.20
C THR A 193 -6.42 -16.70 -20.91
N VAL A 194 -5.43 -15.98 -20.38
CA VAL A 194 -4.78 -16.33 -19.12
C VAL A 194 -5.60 -15.78 -17.95
N LEU A 195 -5.70 -16.58 -16.90
CA LEU A 195 -6.31 -16.24 -15.63
C LEU A 195 -5.27 -16.36 -14.51
N ASP A 196 -5.14 -15.34 -13.68
CA ASP A 196 -4.43 -15.43 -12.40
C ASP A 196 -5.44 -15.37 -11.24
N ILE A 197 -5.17 -16.11 -10.16
CA ILE A 197 -6.01 -16.19 -8.96
C ILE A 197 -5.14 -15.85 -7.74
N SER A 198 -5.63 -14.96 -6.87
CA SER A 198 -4.91 -14.64 -5.62
C SER A 198 -4.94 -15.79 -4.63
N THR A 199 -4.01 -15.71 -3.67
CA THR A 199 -4.19 -16.31 -2.35
C THR A 199 -5.48 -15.78 -1.71
N PRO A 200 -6.16 -16.56 -0.86
CA PRO A 200 -7.38 -16.10 -0.21
C PRO A 200 -7.06 -15.08 0.88
N ILE A 201 -7.91 -14.07 1.02
CA ILE A 201 -7.98 -13.22 2.21
C ILE A 201 -8.86 -13.94 3.23
N VAL A 202 -8.30 -14.22 4.40
CA VAL A 202 -9.05 -14.72 5.56
C VAL A 202 -9.41 -13.58 6.50
N GLY A 203 -10.51 -13.72 7.24
CA GLY A 203 -10.92 -12.72 8.22
C GLY A 203 -10.00 -12.70 9.44
N ALA A 204 -9.98 -11.59 10.18
CA ALA A 204 -9.15 -11.42 11.37
C ALA A 204 -9.47 -12.40 12.52
N THR A 205 -10.62 -13.09 12.46
CA THR A 205 -11.06 -14.10 13.45
C THR A 205 -10.91 -15.54 12.94
N SER A 206 -10.39 -15.74 11.73
CA SER A 206 -10.14 -17.08 11.19
C SER A 206 -8.98 -17.76 11.91
N ALA A 207 -9.03 -19.09 12.02
CA ALA A 207 -7.94 -19.85 12.61
C ALA A 207 -6.60 -19.55 11.91
N PRO A 208 -5.47 -19.51 12.64
CA PRO A 208 -4.17 -19.27 12.04
C PRO A 208 -3.92 -20.25 10.89
N ILE A 209 -3.59 -19.69 9.73
CA ILE A 209 -3.30 -20.50 8.53
C ILE A 209 -1.93 -21.17 8.67
N TYR A 210 -1.00 -20.46 9.29
CA TYR A 210 0.38 -20.87 9.52
C TYR A 210 0.54 -21.65 10.83
N ASN A 211 1.57 -22.49 10.87
CA ASN A 211 1.92 -23.31 12.03
C ASN A 211 2.56 -22.49 13.17
N PHE A 212 2.81 -21.20 12.97
CA PHE A 212 3.42 -20.27 13.92
C PHE A 212 2.56 -19.00 14.03
N GLU A 213 2.50 -18.43 15.22
CA GLU A 213 1.70 -17.24 15.47
C GLU A 213 2.38 -15.99 14.90
N ASN A 214 1.56 -15.02 14.47
CA ASN A 214 2.00 -13.73 13.91
C ASN A 214 3.03 -13.84 12.77
N PHE A 215 3.10 -14.99 12.09
CA PHE A 215 4.02 -15.19 10.99
C PHE A 215 3.58 -14.36 9.77
N SER A 216 4.52 -13.65 9.17
CA SER A 216 4.34 -12.98 7.89
C SER A 216 5.60 -13.14 7.04
N TYR A 217 5.44 -13.18 5.73
CA TYR A 217 6.59 -13.23 4.83
C TYR A 217 6.38 -12.38 3.59
N ALA A 218 7.49 -11.93 3.02
CA ALA A 218 7.57 -11.38 1.68
C ALA A 218 8.68 -12.12 0.94
N PHE A 219 8.44 -12.45 -0.32
CA PHE A 219 9.44 -13.06 -1.18
C PHE A 219 9.56 -12.26 -2.47
N ARG A 220 10.78 -12.01 -2.89
CA ARG A 220 11.11 -11.28 -4.11
C ARG A 220 12.04 -12.12 -4.96
N THR A 221 11.64 -12.39 -6.19
CA THR A 221 12.49 -13.03 -7.20
C THR A 221 13.49 -12.02 -7.75
N GLY A 222 14.71 -12.49 -8.04
CA GLY A 222 15.74 -11.69 -8.67
C GLY A 222 15.36 -11.36 -10.12
N HIS A 223 15.47 -10.10 -10.54
CA HIS A 223 15.29 -9.69 -11.94
C HIS A 223 16.37 -8.69 -12.37
N ARG A 224 16.65 -8.61 -13.68
CA ARG A 224 17.53 -7.56 -14.24
C ARG A 224 17.06 -6.14 -13.88
N HIS A 225 15.77 -5.88 -14.05
CA HIS A 225 15.14 -4.59 -13.79
C HIS A 225 14.36 -4.67 -12.48
N GLN A 226 15.10 -4.64 -11.38
CA GLN A 226 14.56 -4.76 -10.03
C GLN A 226 14.56 -3.39 -9.36
N GLU A 227 13.38 -2.94 -8.89
CA GLU A 227 13.27 -1.75 -8.05
C GLU A 227 14.11 -1.92 -6.78
N PHE A 228 14.64 -0.85 -6.20
CA PHE A 228 15.38 -0.94 -4.94
C PHE A 228 14.46 -1.48 -3.81
N VAL A 229 15.06 -2.05 -2.77
CA VAL A 229 14.31 -2.42 -1.56
C VAL A 229 14.20 -1.17 -0.72
N LYS A 230 12.97 -0.67 -0.52
CA LYS A 230 12.71 0.44 0.37
C LYS A 230 13.05 0.07 1.80
N SER A 231 13.71 0.97 2.52
CA SER A 231 13.90 0.78 3.94
C SER A 231 12.59 0.96 4.70
N PRO A 232 12.44 0.34 5.89
CA PRO A 232 11.30 0.61 6.74
C PRO A 232 11.21 2.11 7.06
N SER A 233 9.97 2.62 7.12
CA SER A 233 9.66 4.02 7.43
C SER A 233 10.48 4.52 8.64
N GLY A 234 11.33 5.52 8.42
CA GLY A 234 12.14 6.20 9.44
C GLY A 234 13.59 5.71 9.51
N VAL A 235 14.01 4.82 8.61
CA VAL A 235 15.38 4.30 8.50
C VAL A 235 15.91 4.62 7.11
N GLY A 236 17.00 5.37 7.01
CA GLY A 236 17.64 5.69 5.72
C GLY A 236 19.16 5.75 5.82
N SER A 237 19.85 5.67 4.67
CA SER A 237 21.32 5.73 4.60
C SER A 237 21.88 7.13 4.84
N GLY A 238 21.06 8.18 4.60
CA GLY A 238 21.34 9.56 4.99
C GLY A 238 20.09 10.25 5.57
N ALA A 239 20.24 10.92 6.70
CA ALA A 239 19.20 11.77 7.28
C ALA A 239 19.78 13.15 7.59
N VAL A 240 19.14 14.20 7.07
CA VAL A 240 19.46 15.58 7.40
C VAL A 240 18.34 16.12 8.29
N GLY A 241 18.68 16.37 9.55
CA GLY A 241 17.75 16.83 10.57
C GLY A 241 18.00 18.27 10.98
N VAL A 242 16.92 19.03 11.19
CA VAL A 242 16.97 20.39 11.73
C VAL A 242 16.13 20.48 12.99
N GLN A 243 16.71 21.12 14.01
CA GLN A 243 16.04 21.44 15.25
C GLN A 243 15.11 22.63 15.03
N ILE A 244 13.85 22.47 15.42
CA ILE A 244 12.82 23.50 15.34
C ILE A 244 12.58 24.08 16.73
N ASN A 245 12.36 23.21 17.72
CA ASN A 245 12.12 23.54 19.13
C ASN A 245 11.14 24.70 19.32
N ALA A 246 10.04 24.68 18.57
CA ALA A 246 9.04 25.74 18.59
C ALA A 246 7.75 25.24 19.26
N ASP A 247 7.16 26.09 20.10
CA ASP A 247 5.87 25.80 20.72
C ASP A 247 4.80 25.57 19.65
N LEU A 248 3.91 24.62 19.90
CA LEU A 248 2.80 24.30 19.02
C LEU A 248 1.47 24.58 19.73
N PRO A 249 1.04 25.86 19.77
CA PRO A 249 -0.24 26.24 20.33
C PRO A 249 -1.40 25.76 19.46
N GLU A 250 -2.61 25.85 19.98
CA GLU A 250 -3.80 25.55 19.17
C GLU A 250 -3.86 26.44 17.93
N THR A 251 -4.07 25.80 16.79
CA THR A 251 -4.09 26.45 15.48
C THR A 251 -5.46 27.04 15.19
N THR A 252 -5.51 28.25 14.61
CA THR A 252 -6.77 28.90 14.19
C THR A 252 -7.50 28.08 13.14
N LEU A 253 -8.84 28.22 13.10
CA LEU A 253 -9.65 27.56 12.07
C LEU A 253 -9.21 27.93 10.65
N SER A 254 -8.87 29.20 10.43
CA SER A 254 -8.38 29.69 9.13
C SER A 254 -7.07 29.03 8.70
N ALA A 255 -6.11 28.86 9.61
CA ALA A 255 -4.84 28.21 9.33
C ALA A 255 -4.99 26.69 9.09
N LEU A 256 -6.02 26.07 9.66
CA LEU A 256 -6.38 24.67 9.37
C LEU A 256 -7.10 24.48 8.01
N GLY A 257 -7.46 25.57 7.33
CA GLY A 257 -8.15 25.56 6.03
C GLY A 257 -9.67 25.68 6.13
N GLY A 258 -10.22 25.92 7.31
CA GLY A 258 -11.65 26.12 7.52
C GLY A 258 -12.10 27.57 7.29
N SER A 259 -13.41 27.75 7.09
CA SER A 259 -14.05 29.07 7.01
C SER A 259 -15.23 29.14 7.97
N GLY A 260 -15.53 30.34 8.49
CA GLY A 260 -16.62 30.56 9.46
C GLY A 260 -16.14 30.70 10.91
N THR A 261 -17.09 30.58 11.85
CA THR A 261 -16.81 30.67 13.30
C THR A 261 -16.18 29.38 13.78
N ASP A 262 -15.13 29.48 14.60
CA ASP A 262 -14.51 28.33 15.23
C ASP A 262 -15.44 27.71 16.26
N THR A 263 -16.00 26.54 15.95
CA THR A 263 -16.96 25.83 16.82
C THR A 263 -16.27 24.92 17.84
N ARG A 264 -14.94 24.85 17.85
CA ARG A 264 -14.18 24.08 18.86
C ARG A 264 -14.27 24.72 20.26
N HIS A 265 -14.55 26.02 20.33
CA HIS A 265 -14.63 26.83 21.55
C HIS A 265 -15.93 27.65 21.57
N THR A 266 -17.11 27.02 21.53
CA THR A 266 -18.33 27.79 21.81
C THR A 266 -18.25 28.34 23.24
N ALA A 267 -18.76 29.54 23.49
CA ALA A 267 -18.73 30.16 24.83
C ALA A 267 -19.34 29.22 25.88
N GLY A 268 -18.55 28.84 26.89
CA GLY A 268 -18.92 27.90 27.97
C GLY A 268 -18.66 26.41 27.69
N ASP A 269 -18.11 26.06 26.53
CA ASP A 269 -17.81 24.67 26.18
C ASP A 269 -16.44 24.19 26.65
N LEU A 270 -15.41 25.01 26.71
CA LEU A 270 -14.14 24.65 27.33
C LEU A 270 -13.64 25.84 28.13
N ASP A 271 -13.12 25.57 29.31
CA ASP A 271 -12.57 26.59 30.19
C ASP A 271 -11.06 26.39 30.37
N ASP A 272 -10.38 27.40 30.88
CA ASP A 272 -9.02 27.27 31.39
C ASP A 272 -9.02 26.63 32.80
N PHE A 273 -7.85 26.47 33.41
CA PHE A 273 -7.76 25.90 34.77
C PHE A 273 -8.36 26.80 35.86
N ASN A 274 -8.67 28.06 35.57
CA ASN A 274 -9.36 28.98 36.47
C ASN A 274 -10.88 28.97 36.25
N ARG A 275 -11.40 28.11 35.36
CA ARG A 275 -12.80 28.06 34.94
C ARG A 275 -13.26 29.34 34.24
N GLU A 276 -12.35 30.03 33.58
CA GLU A 276 -12.66 31.12 32.65
C GLU A 276 -12.78 30.57 31.23
N THR A 277 -13.65 31.14 30.41
CA THR A 277 -13.82 30.69 29.01
C THR A 277 -12.48 30.73 28.28
N LEU A 278 -12.12 29.61 27.66
CA LEU A 278 -10.84 29.46 26.99
C LEU A 278 -10.65 30.52 25.90
N ALA A 279 -9.43 31.06 25.81
CA ALA A 279 -9.10 32.04 24.79
C ALA A 279 -9.22 31.42 23.39
N ALA A 280 -9.70 32.22 22.43
CA ALA A 280 -9.76 31.78 21.03
C ALA A 280 -8.38 31.36 20.52
N ALA A 281 -8.35 30.29 19.71
CA ALA A 281 -7.14 29.82 19.08
C ALA A 281 -6.45 30.96 18.30
N SER A 282 -5.13 31.08 18.47
CA SER A 282 -4.31 32.13 17.83
C SER A 282 -3.12 31.59 17.02
N GLY A 283 -2.80 30.30 17.16
CA GLY A 283 -1.66 29.66 16.51
C GLY A 283 -1.81 29.55 15.00
N GLN A 284 -0.70 29.67 14.26
CA GLN A 284 -0.66 29.51 12.80
C GLN A 284 -0.10 28.16 12.35
N GLY A 285 0.20 27.27 13.31
CA GLY A 285 1.00 26.07 13.07
C GLY A 285 2.49 26.38 12.88
N GLN A 286 3.28 25.32 12.74
CA GLN A 286 4.70 25.41 12.42
C GLN A 286 4.90 25.06 10.95
N ILE A 287 5.50 25.99 10.20
CA ILE A 287 5.72 25.89 8.75
C ILE A 287 7.21 25.72 8.51
N ILE A 288 7.60 24.60 7.92
CA ILE A 288 8.99 24.20 7.76
C ILE A 288 9.25 23.90 6.29
N GLY A 289 10.03 24.75 5.63
CA GLY A 289 10.36 24.64 4.21
C GLY A 289 11.61 23.82 3.93
N ALA A 290 11.68 23.18 2.76
CA ALA A 290 12.81 22.36 2.35
C ALA A 290 14.14 23.11 2.40
N SER A 291 14.15 24.39 2.03
CA SER A 291 15.34 25.25 2.06
C SER A 291 15.97 25.40 3.45
N SER A 292 15.19 25.22 4.52
CA SER A 292 15.70 25.24 5.89
C SER A 292 16.25 23.89 6.36
N VAL A 293 15.94 22.79 5.66
CA VAL A 293 16.28 21.41 6.06
C VAL A 293 17.33 20.80 5.14
N VAL A 294 17.10 20.86 3.83
CA VAL A 294 17.94 20.29 2.76
C VAL A 294 18.14 21.31 1.63
N PRO A 295 18.97 22.35 1.84
CA PRO A 295 19.15 23.42 0.87
C PRO A 295 19.64 22.89 -0.48
N GLY A 296 18.86 23.13 -1.55
CA GLY A 296 19.22 22.73 -2.92
C GLY A 296 19.00 21.25 -3.25
N GLN A 297 18.49 20.45 -2.31
CA GLN A 297 18.24 19.01 -2.49
C GLN A 297 16.78 18.63 -2.21
N ALA A 298 15.85 19.59 -2.36
CA ALA A 298 14.45 19.37 -2.03
C ALA A 298 13.89 18.14 -2.77
N GLY A 299 14.10 18.04 -4.09
CA GLY A 299 13.60 16.95 -4.93
C GLY A 299 14.24 15.56 -4.70
N GLU A 300 15.27 15.46 -3.85
CA GLU A 300 15.95 14.20 -3.52
C GLU A 300 15.36 13.52 -2.27
N VAL A 301 14.45 14.19 -1.56
CA VAL A 301 13.88 13.66 -0.31
C VAL A 301 12.86 12.56 -0.61
N ASP A 302 13.09 11.37 -0.05
CA ASP A 302 12.22 10.20 -0.17
C ASP A 302 11.29 10.01 1.04
N GLN A 303 11.72 10.48 2.22
CA GLN A 303 10.90 10.40 3.41
C GLN A 303 11.09 11.63 4.31
N ILE A 304 10.01 12.02 4.99
CA ILE A 304 10.06 13.04 6.03
C ILE A 304 9.62 12.45 7.37
N LYS A 305 10.34 12.83 8.42
CA LYS A 305 10.00 12.51 9.81
C LYS A 305 9.92 13.79 10.65
N VAL A 306 8.84 13.92 11.40
CA VAL A 306 8.59 15.03 12.32
C VAL A 306 8.57 14.48 13.74
N THR A 307 9.38 15.08 14.61
CA THR A 307 9.43 14.74 16.04
C THR A 307 8.71 15.82 16.85
N ILE A 308 7.72 15.37 17.61
CA ILE A 308 6.90 16.17 18.50
C ILE A 308 7.29 15.86 19.94
N LEU A 309 7.54 16.89 20.74
CA LEU A 309 7.95 16.76 22.13
C LEU A 309 6.77 17.08 23.05
N HIS A 310 6.57 16.24 24.06
CA HIS A 310 5.60 16.45 25.13
C HIS A 310 6.37 16.67 26.44
N PRO A 311 6.89 17.87 26.70
CA PRO A 311 7.86 18.12 27.77
C PRO A 311 7.31 17.87 29.17
N ASN A 312 6.00 18.00 29.36
CA ASN A 312 5.32 17.78 30.64
C ASN A 312 4.45 16.51 30.63
N GLY A 313 4.66 15.62 29.65
CA GLY A 313 3.79 14.47 29.42
C GLY A 313 2.40 14.83 28.90
N LEU A 314 1.50 13.84 28.90
CA LEU A 314 0.08 13.98 28.59
C LEU A 314 -0.72 13.26 29.68
N TYR A 315 -1.50 14.00 30.45
CA TYR A 315 -2.39 13.46 31.48
C TYR A 315 -3.48 14.48 31.81
N SER A 316 -4.56 14.05 32.46
CA SER A 316 -5.53 14.94 33.07
C SER A 316 -5.65 14.62 34.56
N ASN A 317 -6.02 15.59 35.37
CA ASN A 317 -6.30 15.39 36.79
C ASN A 317 -7.70 15.88 37.10
N ASP A 318 -8.45 15.08 37.85
CA ASP A 318 -9.73 15.50 38.40
C ASP A 318 -9.52 16.56 39.49
N THR A 319 -10.34 17.61 39.46
CA THR A 319 -10.28 18.76 40.36
C THR A 319 -11.03 18.52 41.67
N GLU A 320 -11.82 17.45 41.77
CA GLU A 320 -12.55 17.06 42.98
C GLU A 320 -11.76 16.08 43.84
N ASP A 321 -11.18 15.03 43.26
CA ASP A 321 -10.50 13.95 43.99
C ASP A 321 -8.98 13.85 43.73
N GLY A 322 -8.47 14.57 42.72
CA GLY A 322 -7.05 14.57 42.35
C GLY A 322 -6.59 13.35 41.54
N ASP A 323 -7.50 12.46 41.14
CA ASP A 323 -7.15 11.27 40.38
C ASP A 323 -6.68 11.63 38.97
N SER A 324 -5.64 10.92 38.52
CA SER A 324 -5.08 11.13 37.19
C SER A 324 -5.77 10.25 36.15
N HIS A 325 -6.07 10.83 34.99
CA HIS A 325 -6.66 10.17 33.83
C HIS A 325 -5.84 10.43 32.56
N ASP A 326 -6.23 9.77 31.48
CA ASP A 326 -5.64 10.02 30.18
C ASP A 326 -5.95 11.44 29.68
N SER A 327 -5.04 11.97 28.89
CA SER A 327 -5.25 13.18 28.10
C SER A 327 -4.79 12.93 26.67
N HIS A 328 -5.17 13.82 25.78
CA HIS A 328 -4.90 13.67 24.37
C HIS A 328 -4.52 14.99 23.71
N VAL A 329 -3.91 14.83 22.54
CA VAL A 329 -3.60 15.91 21.62
C VAL A 329 -3.83 15.41 20.19
N GLU A 330 -4.38 16.29 19.36
CA GLU A 330 -4.69 16.01 17.96
C GLU A 330 -3.84 16.91 17.06
N PHE A 331 -3.15 16.29 16.10
CA PHE A 331 -2.33 16.97 15.10
C PHE A 331 -2.89 16.77 13.69
N LYS A 332 -2.66 17.78 12.86
CA LYS A 332 -2.79 17.72 11.41
C LYS A 332 -1.44 18.09 10.81
N ILE A 333 -0.92 17.25 9.93
CA ILE A 333 0.32 17.53 9.19
C ILE A 333 -0.02 17.56 7.71
N ASP A 334 0.21 18.71 7.09
CA ASP A 334 0.05 18.90 5.65
C ASP A 334 1.43 18.93 4.98
N PHE A 335 1.53 18.21 3.87
CA PHE A 335 2.68 18.25 2.97
C PHE A 335 2.31 19.08 1.74
N GLN A 336 2.97 20.22 1.58
CA GLN A 336 2.84 21.09 0.43
C GLN A 336 4.05 20.91 -0.47
N TYR A 337 3.85 20.74 -1.78
CA TYR A 337 4.94 20.56 -2.75
C TYR A 337 4.68 21.33 -4.03
N LYS A 338 5.75 21.71 -4.73
CA LYS A 338 5.70 22.46 -5.99
C LYS A 338 6.12 21.60 -7.18
N ARG A 339 5.46 21.81 -8.31
CA ARG A 339 5.88 21.29 -9.63
C ARG A 339 5.76 22.42 -10.64
N GLY A 340 6.89 22.97 -11.06
CA GLY A 340 6.94 24.26 -11.75
C GLY A 340 6.32 25.36 -10.88
N ASP A 341 5.36 26.08 -11.45
CA ASP A 341 4.66 27.18 -10.76
C ASP A 341 3.47 26.69 -9.91
N ASP A 342 3.04 25.44 -10.08
CA ASP A 342 1.89 24.88 -9.38
C ASP A 342 2.26 24.42 -7.97
N THR A 343 1.37 24.71 -7.01
CA THR A 343 1.50 24.28 -5.62
C THR A 343 0.37 23.34 -5.24
N PHE A 344 0.72 22.16 -4.75
CA PHE A 344 -0.20 21.13 -4.29
C PHE A 344 -0.10 20.98 -2.77
N THR A 345 -1.17 20.59 -2.10
CA THR A 345 -1.17 20.39 -0.63
C THR A 345 -1.99 19.16 -0.29
N GLU A 346 -1.40 18.26 0.49
CA GLU A 346 -1.97 16.98 0.86
C GLU A 346 -1.86 16.77 2.37
N THR A 347 -2.95 16.39 3.03
CA THR A 347 -2.92 16.03 4.45
C THR A 347 -2.35 14.62 4.59
N VAL A 348 -1.17 14.52 5.21
CA VAL A 348 -0.43 13.25 5.35
C VAL A 348 -0.67 12.56 6.68
N ILE A 349 -0.95 13.33 7.74
CA ILE A 349 -1.30 12.85 9.07
C ILE A 349 -2.45 13.71 9.61
N GLY A 350 -3.38 13.09 10.32
CA GLY A 350 -4.50 13.82 10.91
C GLY A 350 -5.78 13.77 10.07
N PRO A 351 -6.81 14.53 10.46
CA PRO A 351 -8.10 14.50 9.78
C PRO A 351 -8.03 15.20 8.40
N ALA A 352 -8.52 14.52 7.35
CA ALA A 352 -8.56 15.03 5.98
C ALA A 352 -9.62 16.13 5.79
N ASP A 353 -10.78 15.98 6.43
CA ASP A 353 -11.77 17.05 6.58
C ASP A 353 -11.79 17.45 8.06
N THR A 354 -11.20 18.60 8.35
CA THR A 354 -10.90 18.95 9.73
C THR A 354 -12.20 19.30 10.50
N PHE A 355 -13.28 19.76 9.83
CA PHE A 355 -14.42 20.39 10.54
C PHE A 355 -15.83 20.34 9.91
N SER A 356 -16.12 19.59 8.83
CA SER A 356 -17.52 19.43 8.37
C SER A 356 -18.42 18.60 9.32
N VAL A 357 -17.90 18.16 10.46
CA VAL A 357 -18.62 17.39 11.48
C VAL A 357 -18.73 18.22 12.75
N SER A 358 -19.94 18.54 13.19
CA SER A 358 -20.17 19.16 14.51
C SER A 358 -19.58 18.26 15.61
N ARG A 359 -18.49 18.71 16.25
CA ARG A 359 -17.84 17.98 17.35
C ARG A 359 -18.59 18.26 18.66
N LYS A 360 -18.78 17.25 19.52
CA LYS A 360 -19.22 17.47 20.91
C LYS A 360 -18.01 17.77 21.81
N LYS A 361 -18.25 18.44 22.94
CA LYS A 361 -17.26 18.83 23.97
C LYS A 361 -16.28 17.68 24.31
N ASP A 362 -14.97 17.92 24.14
CA ASP A 362 -13.87 16.95 24.36
C ASP A 362 -13.93 15.64 23.53
N THR A 363 -14.77 15.59 22.49
CA THR A 363 -14.83 14.41 21.62
C THR A 363 -13.92 14.57 20.41
N ARG A 364 -13.19 13.49 20.13
CA ARG A 364 -12.44 13.33 18.89
C ARG A 364 -13.43 13.19 17.73
N PRO A 365 -13.03 13.54 16.49
CA PRO A 365 -13.81 13.14 15.31
C PRO A 365 -14.09 11.64 15.37
N ASP A 366 -15.31 11.22 15.04
CA ASP A 366 -15.69 9.80 14.88
C ASP A 366 -15.00 9.16 13.64
N THR A 367 -14.27 9.96 12.87
CA THR A 367 -13.45 9.46 11.76
C THR A 367 -12.11 8.98 12.29
N ILE A 368 -11.80 7.70 12.06
CA ILE A 368 -10.50 7.11 12.43
C ILE A 368 -9.39 7.82 11.64
N HIS A 369 -8.46 8.48 12.33
CA HIS A 369 -7.27 9.08 11.73
C HIS A 369 -6.02 8.87 12.62
N ASN A 370 -4.84 9.03 12.02
CA ASN A 370 -3.54 8.69 12.62
C ASN A 370 -2.84 9.86 13.34
N GLY A 371 -3.55 10.96 13.59
CA GLY A 371 -2.99 12.20 14.16
C GLY A 371 -3.26 12.40 15.65
N VAL A 372 -3.85 11.42 16.34
CA VAL A 372 -4.19 11.51 17.77
C VAL A 372 -3.13 10.81 18.62
N VAL A 373 -2.66 11.50 19.65
CA VAL A 373 -1.79 10.93 20.69
C VAL A 373 -2.53 10.92 22.02
N VAL A 374 -2.51 9.78 22.72
CA VAL A 374 -3.19 9.58 24.00
C VAL A 374 -2.24 8.90 24.96
N ARG A 375 -2.06 9.49 26.15
CA ARG A 375 -1.30 8.88 27.25
C ARG A 375 -1.89 9.31 28.59
N LYS A 376 -1.48 8.60 29.63
CA LYS A 376 -1.62 8.97 31.04
C LYS A 376 -0.23 8.96 31.66
N THR A 377 0.56 9.99 31.38
CA THR A 377 1.93 10.12 31.89
C THR A 377 2.27 11.59 32.12
N SER A 378 2.86 11.89 33.26
CA SER A 378 3.44 13.21 33.58
C SER A 378 4.93 13.31 33.21
N SER A 379 5.52 12.22 32.72
CA SER A 379 6.91 12.19 32.27
C SER A 379 7.01 12.71 30.84
N ALA A 380 8.12 13.41 30.56
CA ALA A 380 8.41 13.85 29.21
C ALA A 380 8.56 12.65 28.26
N PHE A 381 8.00 12.78 27.05
CA PHE A 381 8.19 11.80 25.98
C PHE A 381 8.12 12.47 24.61
N ASN A 382 8.54 11.76 23.58
CA ASN A 382 8.45 12.18 22.19
C ASN A 382 7.48 11.30 21.39
N THR A 383 6.85 11.91 20.39
CA THR A 383 6.06 11.22 19.37
C THR A 383 6.66 11.53 18.01
N THR A 384 6.81 10.52 17.16
CA THR A 384 7.34 10.70 15.80
C THR A 384 6.29 10.36 14.75
N PHE A 385 6.09 11.26 13.80
CA PHE A 385 5.27 11.03 12.62
C PHE A 385 6.18 10.96 11.41
N SER A 386 5.99 9.96 10.55
CA SER A 386 6.79 9.81 9.34
C SER A 386 5.92 9.40 8.17
N PHE A 387 6.26 9.88 6.98
CA PHE A 387 5.54 9.60 5.74
C PHE A 387 6.47 9.63 4.54
N ASP A 388 6.18 8.78 3.56
CA ASP A 388 6.90 8.66 2.28
C ASP A 388 6.50 9.81 1.33
N THR A 389 7.50 10.47 0.73
CA THR A 389 7.32 11.57 -0.22
C THR A 389 7.37 11.12 -1.68
N GLU A 390 7.77 9.88 -1.98
CA GLU A 390 7.92 9.35 -3.35
C GLU A 390 6.60 9.40 -4.13
N ARG A 391 5.46 9.20 -3.48
CA ARG A 391 4.13 9.35 -4.12
C ARG A 391 3.85 10.77 -4.64
N PHE A 392 4.60 11.76 -4.15
CA PHE A 392 4.50 13.15 -4.56
C PHE A 392 5.62 13.57 -5.50
N GLN A 393 6.66 12.75 -5.69
CA GLN A 393 7.72 13.03 -6.65
C GLN A 393 7.20 12.94 -8.11
N PRO A 394 7.79 13.69 -9.06
CA PRO A 394 8.81 14.72 -8.83
C PRO A 394 8.21 15.97 -8.18
N PHE A 395 8.99 16.70 -7.38
CA PHE A 395 8.67 18.04 -6.90
C PHE A 395 9.95 18.88 -6.84
N ASP A 396 9.82 20.18 -7.10
CA ASP A 396 10.96 21.11 -7.11
C ASP A 396 11.27 21.66 -5.71
N ASP A 397 10.24 21.78 -4.88
CA ASP A 397 10.32 22.30 -3.52
C ASP A 397 9.19 21.74 -2.66
N TRP A 398 9.35 21.76 -1.34
CA TRP A 398 8.35 21.29 -0.38
C TRP A 398 8.30 22.10 0.90
N THR A 399 7.16 22.03 1.59
CA THR A 399 6.92 22.64 2.90
C THR A 399 6.03 21.74 3.72
N VAL A 400 6.46 21.46 4.96
CA VAL A 400 5.68 20.72 5.94
C VAL A 400 5.01 21.71 6.88
N LYS A 401 3.70 21.57 7.05
CA LYS A 401 2.91 22.39 7.96
C LYS A 401 2.36 21.50 9.07
N VAL A 402 2.82 21.74 10.29
CA VAL A 402 2.40 21.00 11.49
C VAL A 402 1.41 21.86 12.26
N PHE A 403 0.21 21.35 12.45
CA PHE A 403 -0.86 22.03 13.16
C PHE A 403 -1.32 21.22 14.35
N ARG A 404 -1.77 21.93 15.38
CA ARG A 404 -2.43 21.34 16.55
C ARG A 404 -3.89 21.76 16.55
N VAL A 405 -4.77 20.77 16.62
CA VAL A 405 -6.23 20.96 16.57
C VAL A 405 -6.82 21.14 17.96
N THR A 406 -6.34 20.38 18.95
CA THR A 406 -6.81 20.45 20.35
C THR A 406 -6.26 21.67 21.08
N PRO A 407 -7.00 22.25 22.03
CA PRO A 407 -6.48 23.31 22.87
C PRO A 407 -5.27 22.90 23.70
N VAL A 408 -4.45 23.88 24.08
CA VAL A 408 -3.34 23.69 25.03
C VAL A 408 -3.87 24.03 26.42
N ALA A 409 -3.79 23.08 27.34
CA ALA A 409 -4.22 23.23 28.73
C ALA A 409 -5.68 23.72 28.87
N PHE A 410 -6.61 22.78 29.04
CA PHE A 410 -8.03 23.09 29.17
C PHE A 410 -8.68 22.30 30.30
N GLU A 411 -9.78 22.82 30.82
CA GLU A 411 -10.67 22.16 31.76
C GLU A 411 -11.87 21.57 31.02
N TYR A 412 -12.25 20.35 31.40
CA TYR A 412 -13.51 19.76 31.00
C TYR A 412 -14.03 18.79 32.06
N ARG A 413 -15.29 18.96 32.48
CA ARG A 413 -16.00 18.07 33.42
C ARG A 413 -15.20 17.84 34.70
N ASN A 414 -14.75 18.92 35.32
CA ASN A 414 -13.92 18.94 36.51
C ASN A 414 -12.55 18.29 36.32
N ARG A 415 -12.02 18.22 35.09
CA ARG A 415 -10.66 17.70 34.84
C ARG A 415 -9.78 18.71 34.14
N ASN A 416 -8.60 18.94 34.71
CA ASN A 416 -7.56 19.77 34.11
C ASN A 416 -6.67 18.91 33.21
N HIS A 417 -6.71 19.15 31.90
CA HIS A 417 -5.93 18.45 30.89
C HIS A 417 -4.57 19.11 30.66
N TYR A 418 -3.49 18.38 30.95
CA TYR A 418 -2.12 18.78 30.67
C TYR A 418 -1.66 18.12 29.37
N ASN A 419 -1.42 18.93 28.34
CA ASN A 419 -1.11 18.44 27.01
C ASN A 419 -0.21 19.36 26.20
N ASN A 420 0.68 20.13 26.85
CA ASN A 420 1.58 21.05 26.13
C ASN A 420 2.50 20.29 25.16
N THR A 421 2.82 20.89 24.03
CA THR A 421 3.57 20.25 22.95
C THR A 421 4.43 21.24 22.18
N THR A 422 5.61 20.81 21.78
CA THR A 422 6.48 21.56 20.86
C THR A 422 6.86 20.71 19.65
N VAL A 423 7.13 21.35 18.52
CA VAL A 423 7.79 20.68 17.38
C VAL A 423 9.28 20.67 17.68
N GLY A 424 9.84 19.50 17.94
CA GLY A 424 11.24 19.34 18.32
C GLY A 424 12.17 19.41 17.11
N SER A 425 11.98 18.49 16.16
CA SER A 425 12.82 18.42 14.97
C SER A 425 12.05 17.91 13.75
N ILE A 426 12.60 18.21 12.59
CA ILE A 426 12.24 17.58 11.32
C ILE A 426 13.48 16.92 10.74
N GLU A 427 13.31 15.77 10.11
CA GLU A 427 14.35 15.02 9.43
C GLU A 427 13.88 14.75 7.99
N ALA A 428 14.66 15.20 7.03
CA ALA A 428 14.54 14.79 5.64
C ALA A 428 15.49 13.60 5.42
N ILE A 429 14.92 12.47 5.03
CA ILE A 429 15.64 11.23 4.81
C ILE A 429 15.77 11.06 3.30
N ILE A 430 17.02 10.91 2.87
CA ILE A 430 17.39 10.61 1.49
C ILE A 430 17.84 9.16 1.50
N GLU A 431 17.15 8.31 0.74
CA GLU A 431 17.48 6.90 0.66
C GLU A 431 18.40 6.66 -0.53
N ASP A 432 19.52 5.97 -0.31
CA ASP A 432 20.29 5.44 -1.44
C ASP A 432 19.46 4.34 -2.11
N LYS A 433 19.01 4.63 -3.33
CA LYS A 433 18.27 3.68 -4.18
C LYS A 433 19.23 2.63 -4.75
N LEU A 434 19.76 1.79 -3.87
CA LEU A 434 20.58 0.65 -4.26
C LEU A 434 19.68 -0.44 -4.83
N ASN A 435 19.64 -0.51 -6.16
CA ASN A 435 19.16 -1.70 -6.82
C ASN A 435 20.17 -2.82 -6.58
N TYR A 436 19.69 -3.98 -6.16
CA TYR A 436 20.44 -5.24 -6.18
C TYR A 436 19.85 -6.09 -7.30
N PRO A 437 20.24 -5.84 -8.57
CA PRO A 437 19.73 -6.62 -9.70
C PRO A 437 20.04 -8.09 -9.49
N TYR A 438 19.14 -8.95 -9.95
CA TYR A 438 19.29 -10.40 -9.84
C TYR A 438 19.33 -10.95 -8.41
N SER A 439 19.12 -10.15 -7.36
CA SER A 439 19.10 -10.67 -6.00
C SER A 439 17.70 -11.07 -5.58
N ALA A 440 17.52 -12.37 -5.30
CA ALA A 440 16.28 -12.89 -4.73
C ALA A 440 16.34 -12.80 -3.20
N PHE A 441 15.30 -12.24 -2.58
CA PHE A 441 15.25 -12.02 -1.15
C PHE A 441 13.98 -12.60 -0.53
N ALA A 442 14.10 -13.07 0.71
CA ALA A 442 12.96 -13.37 1.57
C ALA A 442 13.04 -12.53 2.84
N ALA A 443 11.94 -11.92 3.23
CA ALA A 443 11.75 -11.32 4.54
C ALA A 443 10.72 -12.15 5.30
N VAL A 444 10.98 -12.41 6.58
CA VAL A 444 10.04 -13.10 7.47
C VAL A 444 9.92 -12.33 8.77
N LEU A 445 8.69 -12.18 9.24
CA LEU A 445 8.35 -11.71 10.56
C LEU A 445 7.83 -12.91 11.35
N LEU A 446 8.34 -13.07 12.57
CA LEU A 446 8.02 -14.17 13.45
C LEU A 446 7.95 -13.65 14.88
N ASP A 447 7.05 -14.23 15.68
CA ASP A 447 6.96 -13.93 17.10
C ASP A 447 8.14 -14.57 17.84
N SER A 448 8.79 -13.80 18.71
CA SER A 448 9.85 -14.33 19.57
C SER A 448 9.35 -15.35 20.58
N ASN A 449 8.05 -15.34 20.92
CA ASN A 449 7.48 -16.28 21.89
C ASN A 449 7.50 -17.74 21.39
N ASP A 450 7.43 -17.95 20.08
CA ASP A 450 7.42 -19.29 19.47
C ASP A 450 8.82 -19.95 19.42
N PHE A 451 9.88 -19.20 19.70
CA PHE A 451 11.26 -19.67 19.54
C PHE A 451 12.20 -19.24 20.66
N ASN A 452 12.84 -20.20 21.33
CA ASN A 452 13.87 -19.95 22.37
C ASN A 452 15.15 -19.28 21.83
N SER A 453 15.36 -19.28 20.51
CA SER A 453 16.47 -18.65 19.80
C SER A 453 16.07 -18.40 18.35
N ILE A 454 16.76 -17.52 17.62
CA ILE A 454 16.45 -17.22 16.22
C ILE A 454 16.41 -18.53 15.40
N PRO A 455 15.27 -18.90 14.80
CA PRO A 455 15.13 -20.18 14.11
C PRO A 455 15.99 -20.23 12.85
N LYS A 456 16.44 -21.44 12.50
CA LYS A 456 17.05 -21.70 11.20
C LYS A 456 15.98 -21.60 10.12
N ARG A 457 16.20 -20.73 9.15
CA ARG A 457 15.32 -20.51 7.99
C ARG A 457 15.86 -21.24 6.78
N SER A 458 15.01 -22.00 6.09
CA SER A 458 15.34 -22.63 4.81
C SER A 458 14.18 -22.50 3.83
N TYR A 459 14.52 -22.44 2.54
CA TYR A 459 13.59 -22.12 1.46
C TYR A 459 13.71 -23.16 0.35
N GLU A 460 12.58 -23.70 -0.08
CA GLU A 460 12.48 -24.55 -1.26
C GLU A 460 12.11 -23.67 -2.47
N VAL A 461 13.01 -23.57 -3.44
CA VAL A 461 12.88 -22.65 -4.59
C VAL A 461 13.04 -23.36 -5.93
N ARG A 462 12.31 -22.87 -6.94
CA ARG A 462 12.52 -23.19 -8.35
C ARG A 462 13.59 -22.24 -8.93
N GLY A 463 14.59 -22.80 -9.59
CA GLY A 463 15.64 -22.03 -10.27
C GLY A 463 15.16 -21.36 -11.57
N ILE A 464 16.09 -20.85 -12.37
CA ILE A 464 15.76 -20.32 -13.71
C ILE A 464 15.19 -21.43 -14.62
N LYS A 465 14.25 -21.05 -15.48
CA LYS A 465 13.80 -21.93 -16.57
C LYS A 465 14.93 -22.05 -17.59
N CYS A 466 15.41 -23.27 -17.79
CA CYS A 466 16.38 -23.59 -18.83
C CYS A 466 15.67 -24.26 -20.01
N LYS A 467 16.14 -23.96 -21.22
CA LYS A 467 15.65 -24.67 -22.40
C LYS A 467 16.17 -26.09 -22.34
N VAL A 468 15.24 -27.02 -22.25
CA VAL A 468 15.52 -28.45 -22.24
C VAL A 468 15.16 -29.05 -23.60
N PRO A 469 15.85 -30.11 -24.04
CA PRO A 469 15.46 -30.86 -25.22
C PRO A 469 14.03 -31.41 -25.07
N THR A 470 13.33 -31.65 -26.18
CA THR A 470 11.92 -32.11 -26.17
C THR A 470 11.72 -33.50 -25.55
N ASN A 471 12.79 -34.25 -25.29
CA ASN A 471 12.77 -35.55 -24.62
C ASN A 471 13.15 -35.48 -23.14
N TYR A 472 13.40 -34.29 -22.59
CA TYR A 472 13.57 -34.09 -21.16
C TYR A 472 12.21 -33.89 -20.51
N PHE A 473 11.96 -34.63 -19.42
CA PHE A 473 10.77 -34.49 -18.61
C PHE A 473 11.19 -34.09 -17.19
N PRO A 474 10.70 -32.96 -16.66
CA PRO A 474 10.98 -32.55 -15.30
C PRO A 474 10.34 -33.54 -14.31
N ARG A 475 10.90 -33.62 -13.09
CA ARG A 475 10.42 -34.52 -12.03
C ARG A 475 8.93 -34.35 -11.73
N ASP A 476 8.42 -33.13 -11.87
CA ASP A 476 7.03 -32.80 -11.58
C ASP A 476 6.05 -33.33 -12.64
N GLU A 477 6.53 -33.72 -13.82
CA GLU A 477 5.74 -34.30 -14.93
C GLU A 477 5.80 -35.85 -14.96
N ILE A 478 6.41 -36.46 -13.94
CA ILE A 478 6.57 -37.91 -13.82
C ILE A 478 5.88 -38.35 -12.53
N ASN A 479 4.90 -39.26 -12.63
CA ASN A 479 4.26 -39.83 -11.45
C ASN A 479 5.20 -40.78 -10.69
N THR A 480 4.77 -41.23 -9.51
CA THR A 480 5.55 -42.16 -8.66
C THR A 480 5.94 -43.46 -9.37
N ASP A 481 5.21 -43.85 -10.41
CA ASP A 481 5.43 -45.07 -11.18
C ASP A 481 6.33 -44.85 -12.42
N GLY A 482 6.88 -43.65 -12.60
CA GLY A 482 7.73 -43.31 -13.75
C GLY A 482 6.96 -43.00 -15.04
N ASN A 483 5.64 -42.93 -14.98
CA ASN A 483 4.79 -42.59 -16.12
C ASN A 483 4.59 -41.08 -16.23
N ARG A 484 4.55 -40.59 -17.47
CA ARG A 484 4.23 -39.21 -17.77
C ARG A 484 2.82 -38.88 -17.29
N ILE A 485 2.68 -37.83 -16.51
CA ILE A 485 1.39 -37.14 -16.35
C ILE A 485 1.31 -36.12 -17.48
N SER A 486 0.29 -36.23 -18.34
CA SER A 486 0.16 -35.35 -19.49
C SER A 486 -0.21 -33.94 -19.03
N GLU A 487 0.75 -33.04 -19.00
CA GLU A 487 0.52 -31.60 -19.11
C GLU A 487 0.87 -31.19 -20.55
N ALA A 488 -0.10 -30.59 -21.23
CA ALA A 488 0.06 -29.87 -22.50
C ALA A 488 -0.65 -28.52 -22.33
#